data_AF-A0A5D3ABJ1-F1
#
_entry.id   AF-A0A5D3ABJ1-F1
#
_cell.length_a   1.000
_cell.length_b   1.000
_cell.length_c   1.000
_cell.angle_alpha   90.00
_cell.angle_beta   90.00
_cell.angle_gamma   90.00
#
_symmetry.space_group_name_H-M   'P 1'
#
loop_
_entity.id
_entity.type
_entity.pdbx_description
1 polymer ?
#
loop_
_entity_poly.entity_id
_entity_poly.type
_entity_poly.pdbx_seq_one_letter_code
_entity_poly.pdbx_strand_id
1 'polypeptide(L)' 'MERNTSSKSDLPPGFRFHPTDEELIMFYLKNQAKSKPCPVSIIPEVDIYKFDPWQLPDKAEFGENE' A
#
# COMPACT_ATOMS: atom_id res chain seq x y z
N MET A 1 12.61 -16.48 -5.46
CA MET A 1 11.93 -15.34 -6.09
C MET A 1 12.15 -14.16 -5.16
N GLU A 2 13.19 -13.37 -5.43
CA GLU A 2 13.58 -12.25 -4.58
C GLU A 2 12.57 -11.12 -4.78
N ARG A 3 11.84 -10.75 -3.71
CA ARG A 3 10.99 -9.57 -3.71
C ARG A 3 11.90 -8.36 -3.57
N ASN A 4 11.99 -7.57 -4.64
CA ASN A 4 12.76 -6.32 -4.66
C ASN A 4 12.09 -5.31 -3.73
N THR A 5 12.56 -5.24 -2.49
CA THR A 5 12.15 -4.25 -1.49
C THR A 5 12.92 -2.95 -1.71
N SER A 6 12.19 -1.82 -1.72
CA SER A 6 12.67 -0.44 -1.88
C SER A 6 12.95 0.03 -3.31
N SER A 7 11.88 0.29 -4.06
CA SER A 7 11.96 1.39 -5.02
C SER A 7 11.98 2.69 -4.22
N LYS A 8 13.13 3.35 -4.16
CA LYS A 8 13.11 4.82 -4.20
C LYS A 8 12.31 5.15 -5.44
N SER A 9 11.02 5.43 -5.27
CA SER A 9 10.17 5.80 -6.39
C SER A 9 10.84 6.99 -7.06
N ASP A 10 10.96 7.00 -8.39
CA ASP A 10 11.47 8.14 -9.18
C ASP A 10 10.51 9.35 -9.14
N LEU A 11 9.78 9.48 -8.03
CA LEU A 11 8.77 10.48 -7.79
C LEU A 11 9.43 11.73 -7.21
N PRO A 12 9.02 12.92 -7.67
CA PRO A 12 9.49 14.17 -7.10
C PRO A 12 9.21 14.27 -5.60
N PRO A 13 10.04 15.00 -4.84
CA PRO A 13 9.76 15.32 -3.45
C PRO A 13 8.35 15.90 -3.27
N GLY A 14 7.64 15.43 -2.24
CA GLY A 14 6.26 15.85 -1.95
C GLY A 14 5.18 15.02 -2.64
N PHE A 15 5.53 14.13 -3.57
CA PHE A 15 4.57 13.14 -4.07
C PHE A 15 4.26 12.12 -2.96
N ARG A 16 2.96 11.95 -2.67
CA ARG A 16 2.47 11.06 -1.62
C ARG A 16 1.35 10.20 -2.17
N PHE A 17 1.18 9.04 -1.55
CA PHE A 17 -0.01 8.23 -1.79
C PHE A 17 -1.21 8.89 -1.09
N HIS A 18 -2.06 9.53 -1.88
CA HIS A 18 -3.27 10.23 -1.40
C HIS A 18 -4.44 9.96 -2.36
N PRO A 19 -4.89 8.69 -2.49
CA PRO A 19 -5.97 8.33 -3.39
C PRO A 19 -7.33 8.80 -2.86
N THR A 20 -8.28 8.99 -3.78
CA THR A 20 -9.71 9.13 -3.47
C THR A 20 -10.35 7.77 -3.12
N ASP A 21 -11.52 7.79 -2.49
CA ASP A 21 -12.30 6.58 -2.19
C ASP A 21 -12.60 5.76 -3.46
N GLU A 22 -12.93 6.43 -4.56
CA GLU A 22 -13.19 5.78 -5.85
C GLU A 22 -11.95 5.08 -6.38
N GLU A 23 -10.78 5.72 -6.29
CA GLU A 23 -9.52 5.14 -6.75
C GLU A 23 -9.11 3.92 -5.91
N LEU A 24 -9.27 3.98 -4.58
CA LEU A 24 -9.04 2.84 -3.68
C LEU A 24 -9.89 1.64 -4.05
N ILE A 25 -11.19 1.84 -4.27
CA ILE A 25 -12.12 0.76 -4.58
C ILE A 25 -11.83 0.20 -5.98
N MET A 26 -11.72 1.07 -6.99
CA MET A 26 -11.72 0.67 -8.38
C MET A 26 -10.38 0.11 -8.85
N PHE A 27 -9.27 0.65 -8.34
CA PHE A 27 -7.92 0.30 -8.82
C PHE A 27 -7.13 -0.57 -7.86
N TYR A 28 -7.45 -0.58 -6.56
CA TYR A 28 -6.74 -1.40 -5.58
C TYR A 28 -7.60 -2.60 -5.15
N LEU A 29 -8.72 -2.35 -4.48
CA LEU A 29 -9.54 -3.43 -3.90
C LEU A 29 -10.12 -4.36 -4.98
N LYS A 30 -10.76 -3.80 -6.01
CA LYS A 30 -11.35 -4.57 -7.11
C LYS A 30 -10.31 -5.34 -7.91
N ASN A 31 -9.10 -4.79 -8.07
CA ASN A 31 -8.03 -5.46 -8.79
C ASN A 31 -7.46 -6.62 -7.96
N GLN A 32 -7.18 -6.40 -6.67
CA GLN A 32 -6.75 -7.46 -5.75
C GLN A 32 -7.76 -8.62 -5.71
N ALA A 33 -9.06 -8.32 -5.57
CA ALA A 33 -10.12 -9.33 -5.55
C ALA A 33 -10.24 -10.13 -6.86
N LYS A 34 -9.78 -9.58 -7.97
CA LYS A 34 -9.77 -10.23 -9.29
C LYS A 34 -8.39 -10.79 -9.68
N SER A 35 -7.43 -10.78 -8.75
CA SER A 35 -6.02 -11.12 -9.00
C SER A 35 -5.44 -10.37 -10.20
N LYS A 36 -5.87 -9.12 -10.39
CA LYS A 36 -5.32 -8.20 -11.40
C LYS A 36 -4.21 -7.36 -10.78
N PRO A 37 -3.21 -6.94 -11.57
CA PRO A 37 -2.16 -6.04 -11.08
C PRO A 37 -2.76 -4.72 -10.56
N CYS A 38 -2.33 -4.29 -9.38
CA CYS A 38 -2.56 -2.94 -8.88
C CYS A 38 -1.60 -1.95 -9.58
N PRO A 39 -1.96 -0.66 -9.68
CA PRO A 39 -1.07 0.35 -10.28
C PRO A 39 0.30 0.40 -9.60
N VAL A 40 0.31 0.29 -8.27
CA VAL A 40 1.52 0.23 -7.44
C VAL A 40 1.28 -0.79 -6.32
N SER A 41 2.30 -1.59 -6.00
CA SER A 41 2.27 -2.56 -4.90
C SER A 41 2.62 -1.90 -3.56
N ILE A 42 1.81 -0.92 -3.13
CA ILE A 42 2.09 -0.11 -1.92
C ILE A 42 1.29 -0.55 -0.69
N ILE A 43 0.21 -1.31 -0.87
CA ILE A 43 -0.68 -1.79 0.21
C ILE A 43 -0.31 -3.24 0.54
N PRO A 44 0.25 -3.53 1.74
CA PRO A 44 0.63 -4.89 2.11
C PRO A 44 -0.57 -5.74 2.54
N GLU A 45 -0.45 -7.06 2.37
CA GLU A 45 -1.43 -8.01 2.91
C GLU A 45 -1.17 -8.26 4.40
N VAL A 46 -2.12 -7.87 5.23
CA VAL A 46 -2.03 -8.02 6.69
C VAL A 46 -3.38 -8.46 7.26
N ASP A 47 -3.34 -9.41 8.18
CA ASP A 47 -4.50 -9.76 9.01
C ASP A 47 -4.58 -8.76 10.16
N ILE A 48 -5.30 -7.66 9.93
CA ILE A 48 -5.36 -6.51 10.85
C ILE A 48 -5.92 -6.87 12.23
N TYR A 49 -6.69 -7.96 12.36
CA TYR A 49 -7.31 -8.36 13.63
C TYR A 49 -6.35 -9.09 14.58
N LYS A 50 -5.15 -9.42 14.12
CA LYS A 50 -4.11 -10.07 14.95
C LYS A 50 -3.17 -9.09 15.65
N PHE A 51 -3.34 -7.79 15.41
CA PHE A 51 -2.42 -6.77 15.88
C PHE A 51 -3.18 -5.64 16.57
N ASP A 52 -2.55 -5.04 17.57
CA ASP A 52 -3.04 -3.78 18.10
C ASP A 52 -2.85 -2.66 17.06
N PRO A 53 -3.70 -1.62 17.04
CA PRO A 53 -3.62 -0.54 16.06
C PRO A 53 -2.23 0.13 15.97
N TRP A 54 -1.52 0.29 17.08
CA TRP A 54 -0.18 0.88 17.13
C TRP A 54 0.93 -0.05 16.59
N GLN A 55 0.65 -1.33 16.37
CA GLN A 55 1.57 -2.26 15.74
C GLN A 55 1.43 -2.31 14.21
N LEU A 56 0.33 -1.75 13.67
CA LEU A 56 0.06 -1.73 12.23
C LEU A 56 1.03 -0.84 11.42
N PRO A 57 1.49 0.32 11.91
CA PRO A 57 2.48 1.13 11.19
C PRO A 57 3.75 0.34 10.84
N ASP A 58 4.23 -0.52 11.74
CA ASP A 58 5.39 -1.39 11.50
C ASP A 58 5.16 -2.46 10.43
N LYS A 59 3.90 -2.67 10.02
CA LYS A 59 3.51 -3.59 8.93
C LYS A 59 3.38 -2.88 7.58
N ALA A 60 3.35 -1.55 7.57
CA ALA A 60 3.26 -0.78 6.35
C ALA A 60 4.65 -0.62 5.71
N GLU A 61 4.75 -0.83 4.39
CA GLU A 61 5.99 -0.57 3.65
C GLU A 61 6.19 0.94 3.34
N PHE A 62 5.11 1.72 3.42
CA PHE A 62 5.04 3.15 3.13
C PHE A 62 4.03 3.85 4.04
N GLY A 63 4.19 5.17 4.22
CA GLY A 63 3.37 5.99 5.11
C GLY A 63 4.26 6.72 6.11
N GLU A 64 4.05 8.02 6.29
CA GLU A 64 4.71 8.78 7.35
C GLU A 64 3.80 8.80 8.58
N ASN A 65 4.39 8.81 9.78
CA ASN A 65 3.65 9.12 11.00
C ASN A 65 3.16 10.57 10.86
N GLU A 66 1.87 10.74 10.61
CA GLU A 66 1.22 12.05 10.67
C GLU A 66 1.16 12.56 12.12
#